data_AF-A0A967SH36-F1
#
_entry.id   AF-A0A967SH36-F1
#
_cell.length_a   1.000
_cell.length_b   1.000
_cell.length_c   1.000
_cell.angle_alpha   90.00
_cell.angle_beta   90.00
_cell.angle_gamma   90.00
#
_symmetry.space_group_name_H-M   'P 1'
#
loop_
_entity.id
_entity.type
_entity.pdbx_description
1 polymer ?
#
loop_
_entity_poly.entity_id
_entity_poly.type
_entity_poly.pdbx_seq_one_letter_code
_entity_poly.pdbx_strand_id
1 'polypeptide(L)'
;IRIAVLDQDRTPESRSLLDALTSSGYFVVEEWLASSDQVDDRLTRSAVLGVLTIPPGYADDLAAPARPATVQLLLDGSDANTATIALNYADAIVSRHGAGAVLEGRRLRPPVDLEPRTWYNPALESRHMIVPGLIAVIMSIIAAMLTALTIAREWERGTMEQLAATPVGRVEVVLGKLLPYLLIGLFDVAVTVAAGMLIFGTPMNGSVVHLAILTTLFLTGALGLGIFISAAVKSQVLATQIAMVATYLP
;
A
#
# COMPACT_ATOMS: atom_id res chain seq x y z
N ILE A 1 -0.29 14.87 -1.34
CA ILE A 1 0.45 14.20 -0.24
C ILE A 1 0.36 15.08 1.00
N ARG A 2 -0.24 14.60 2.07
CA ARG A 2 -0.41 15.36 3.33
C ARG A 2 0.82 15.14 4.20
N ILE A 3 1.44 16.22 4.66
CA ILE A 3 2.62 16.15 5.52
C ILE A 3 2.47 17.05 6.75
N ALA A 4 3.18 16.70 7.81
CA ALA A 4 3.45 17.61 8.91
C ALA A 4 4.86 18.20 8.78
N VAL A 5 5.07 19.35 9.40
CA VAL A 5 6.37 20.06 9.37
C VAL A 5 6.86 20.32 10.78
N LEU A 6 8.08 19.91 11.07
CA LEU A 6 8.82 20.28 12.27
C LEU A 6 9.96 21.23 11.87
N ASP A 7 9.69 22.53 11.94
CA ASP A 7 10.68 23.57 11.66
C ASP A 7 11.32 24.06 12.96
N GLN A 8 12.55 23.60 13.21
CA GLN A 8 13.34 23.97 14.37
C GLN A 8 14.25 25.19 14.11
N ASP A 9 14.47 25.55 12.84
CA ASP A 9 15.32 26.67 12.44
C ASP A 9 14.52 28.00 12.38
N ARG A 10 13.30 27.95 11.84
CA ARG A 10 12.35 29.07 11.74
C ARG A 10 12.92 30.30 11.02
N THR A 11 13.73 30.07 10.00
CA THR A 11 14.44 31.09 9.21
C THR A 11 13.74 31.38 7.88
N PRO A 12 14.10 32.48 7.18
CA PRO A 12 13.65 32.70 5.80
C PRO A 12 14.04 31.56 4.85
N GLU A 13 15.18 30.93 5.08
CA GLU A 13 15.69 29.79 4.31
C GLU A 13 14.81 28.54 4.52
N SER A 14 14.44 28.22 5.77
CA SER A 14 13.52 27.11 6.06
C SER A 14 12.15 27.32 5.40
N ARG A 15 11.63 28.55 5.45
CA ARG A 15 10.37 28.93 4.78
C ARG A 15 10.45 28.82 3.26
N SER A 16 11.57 29.23 2.66
CA SER A 16 11.76 29.16 1.21
C SER A 16 11.74 27.71 0.70
N LEU A 17 12.32 26.78 1.45
CA LEU A 17 12.23 25.34 1.15
C LEU A 17 10.78 24.83 1.25
N LEU A 18 10.06 25.22 2.31
CA LEU A 18 8.66 24.84 2.51
C LEU A 18 7.74 25.40 1.42
N ASP A 19 7.99 26.63 0.98
CA ASP A 19 7.28 27.26 -0.14
C ASP A 19 7.57 26.53 -1.45
N ALA A 20 8.82 26.11 -1.70
CA ALA A 20 9.15 25.29 -2.87
C ALA A 20 8.45 23.93 -2.85
N LEU A 21 8.30 23.33 -1.66
CA LEU A 21 7.61 22.06 -1.47
C LEU A 21 6.10 22.17 -1.70
N THR A 22 5.46 23.19 -1.13
CA THR A 22 4.00 23.40 -1.21
C THR A 22 3.55 23.99 -2.54
N SER A 23 4.34 24.88 -3.16
CA SER A 23 4.03 25.48 -4.46
C SER A 23 3.99 24.47 -5.61
N SER A 24 4.60 23.30 -5.43
CA SER A 24 4.52 22.19 -6.38
C SER A 24 3.10 21.61 -6.53
N GLY A 25 2.21 21.83 -5.55
CA GLY A 25 0.87 21.26 -5.50
C GLY A 25 0.82 19.78 -5.11
N TYR A 26 1.97 19.08 -5.06
CA TYR A 26 2.03 17.67 -4.64
C TYR A 26 1.96 17.51 -3.12
N PHE A 27 2.53 18.46 -2.37
CA PHE A 27 2.58 18.43 -0.91
C PHE A 27 1.67 19.51 -0.30
N VAL A 28 0.90 19.11 0.71
CA VAL A 28 0.05 19.99 1.51
C VAL A 28 0.47 19.85 2.96
N VAL A 29 0.87 20.98 3.57
CA VAL A 29 1.18 21.04 5.00
C VAL A 29 -0.14 21.06 5.77
N GLU A 30 -0.37 20.03 6.57
CA GLU A 30 -1.59 19.88 7.36
C GLU A 30 -1.39 20.35 8.80
N GLU A 31 -0.21 20.07 9.36
CA GLU A 31 0.08 20.35 10.76
C GLU A 31 1.53 20.81 10.95
N TRP A 32 1.73 21.70 11.91
CA TRP A 32 3.04 22.12 12.38
C TRP A 32 3.32 21.47 13.72
N LEU A 33 4.41 20.70 13.80
CA LEU A 33 4.81 20.01 15.00
C LEU A 33 5.68 20.92 15.87
N ALA A 34 5.50 20.82 17.18
CA ALA A 34 6.25 21.61 18.16
C ALA A 34 7.51 20.89 18.67
N SER A 35 7.53 19.55 18.59
CA SER A 35 8.61 18.72 19.13
C SER A 35 8.79 17.43 18.34
N SER A 36 9.99 16.87 18.41
CA SER A 36 10.34 15.59 17.76
C SER A 36 9.51 14.41 18.30
N ASP A 37 9.07 14.46 19.56
CA ASP A 37 8.25 13.40 20.16
C ASP A 37 6.88 13.24 19.49
N GLN A 38 6.39 14.27 18.80
CA GLN A 38 5.13 14.23 18.07
C GLN A 38 5.27 13.54 16.70
N VAL A 39 6.49 13.39 16.18
CA VAL A 39 6.74 12.85 14.84
C VAL A 39 6.28 11.39 14.76
N ASP A 40 6.70 10.56 15.72
CA ASP A 40 6.36 9.14 15.75
C ASP A 40 4.87 8.90 15.93
N ASP A 41 4.18 9.65 16.79
CA ASP A 41 2.74 9.50 17.01
C ASP A 41 1.94 9.83 15.73
N ARG A 42 2.34 10.87 14.99
CA ARG A 42 1.65 11.28 13.75
C ARG A 42 1.84 10.29 12.61
N LEU A 43 3.04 9.72 12.48
CA LEU A 43 3.32 8.68 11.49
C LEU A 43 2.63 7.35 11.87
N THR A 44 2.71 6.93 13.14
CA THR A 44 2.14 5.65 13.61
C THR A 44 0.61 5.62 13.50
N ARG A 45 -0.06 6.77 13.66
CA ARG A 45 -1.51 6.90 13.48
C ARG A 45 -1.94 7.09 12.02
N SER A 46 -0.99 7.12 11.07
CA SER A 46 -1.21 7.47 9.66
C SER A 46 -2.01 8.77 9.50
N ALA A 47 -1.81 9.74 10.40
CA ALA A 47 -2.51 11.03 10.34
C ALA A 47 -2.01 11.88 9.16
N VAL A 48 -0.72 11.74 8.85
CA VAL A 48 -0.04 12.33 7.69
C VAL A 48 0.80 11.25 7.01
N LEU A 49 1.04 11.39 5.70
CA LEU A 49 1.92 10.46 4.98
C LEU A 49 3.38 10.68 5.34
N GLY A 50 3.76 11.88 5.78
CA GLY A 50 5.15 12.18 6.08
C GLY A 50 5.34 13.36 7.00
N VAL A 51 6.54 13.45 7.55
CA VAL A 51 6.99 14.57 8.38
C VAL A 51 8.30 15.11 7.83
N LEU A 52 8.29 16.39 7.46
CA LEU A 52 9.50 17.11 7.09
C LEU A 52 10.09 17.77 8.35
N THR A 53 11.30 17.37 8.71
CA THR A 53 12.06 17.92 9.83
C THR A 53 13.22 18.77 9.31
N ILE A 54 13.23 20.04 9.72
CA ILE A 54 14.31 20.99 9.42
C ILE A 54 15.06 21.22 10.74
N PRO A 55 16.34 20.79 10.84
CA PRO A 55 17.11 20.90 12.08
C PRO A 55 17.47 22.35 12.41
N PRO A 56 17.80 22.67 13.68
CA PRO A 56 18.30 23.99 14.04
C PRO A 56 19.66 24.26 13.37
N GLY A 57 19.86 25.50 12.89
CA GLY A 57 21.09 25.90 12.20
C GLY A 57 21.08 25.57 10.70
N TYR A 58 19.93 25.19 10.13
CA TYR A 58 19.80 24.90 8.70
C TYR A 58 20.25 26.07 7.83
N ALA A 59 19.83 27.30 8.13
CA ALA A 59 20.28 28.49 7.40
C ALA A 59 21.80 28.74 7.49
N ASP A 60 22.38 28.52 8.68
CA ASP A 60 23.81 28.70 8.92
C ASP A 60 24.64 27.67 8.15
N ASP A 61 24.20 26.40 8.16
CA ASP A 61 24.84 25.32 7.40
C ASP A 61 24.67 25.53 5.89
N LEU A 62 23.53 26.08 5.45
CA LEU A 62 23.29 26.40 4.04
C LEU A 62 24.20 27.52 3.53
N ALA A 63 24.54 28.49 4.39
CA ALA A 63 25.47 29.57 4.09
C ALA A 63 26.94 29.16 4.22
N ALA A 64 27.25 28.11 4.99
CA ALA A 64 28.60 27.66 5.26
C ALA A 64 29.21 26.88 4.06
N PRO A 65 30.37 27.28 3.53
CA PRO A 65 30.99 26.59 2.38
C PRO A 65 31.48 25.15 2.66
N ALA A 66 31.59 24.78 3.94
CA ALA A 66 32.24 23.56 4.41
C ALA A 66 31.30 22.60 5.16
N ARG A 67 30.01 22.93 5.29
CA ARG A 67 29.02 22.08 5.94
C ARG A 67 27.83 21.85 5.01
N PRO A 68 27.41 20.60 4.78
CA PRO A 68 26.18 20.34 4.05
C PRO A 68 24.97 20.64 4.95
N ALA A 69 24.05 21.47 4.46
CA ALA A 69 22.74 21.62 5.09
C ALA A 69 21.94 20.32 4.88
N THR A 70 21.37 19.79 5.96
CA THR A 70 20.60 18.54 5.93
C THR A 70 19.16 18.81 6.30
N VAL A 71 18.24 18.12 5.63
CA VAL A 71 16.81 18.08 5.95
C VAL A 71 16.35 16.64 5.91
N GLN A 72 15.38 16.28 6.75
CA GLN A 72 14.89 14.92 6.85
C GLN A 72 13.42 14.87 6.49
N LEU A 73 13.07 14.03 5.50
CA LEU A 73 11.69 13.67 5.22
C LEU A 73 11.46 12.24 5.67
N LEU A 74 10.66 12.06 6.71
CA LEU A 74 10.18 10.76 7.15
C LEU A 74 8.84 10.47 6.48
N LEU A 75 8.67 9.27 5.94
CA LEU A 75 7.45 8.86 5.24
C LEU A 75 6.89 7.58 5.86
N ASP A 76 5.58 7.49 5.98
CA ASP A 76 4.87 6.26 6.33
C ASP A 76 5.03 5.25 5.19
N GLY A 77 5.78 4.19 5.47
CA GLY A 77 6.08 3.11 4.52
C GLY A 77 5.02 2.01 4.43
N SER A 78 3.87 2.15 5.12
CA SER A 78 2.79 1.15 5.12
C SER A 78 2.25 0.88 3.71
N ASP A 79 2.21 1.91 2.87
CA ASP A 79 2.07 1.79 1.42
C ASP A 79 3.39 2.21 0.76
N ALA A 80 4.20 1.21 0.43
CA ALA A 80 5.52 1.43 -0.15
C ALA A 80 5.46 2.13 -1.53
N ASN A 81 4.39 1.93 -2.31
CA ASN A 81 4.24 2.59 -3.60
C ASN A 81 3.98 4.09 -3.40
N THR A 82 3.02 4.43 -2.53
CA THR A 82 2.71 5.81 -2.20
C THR A 82 3.91 6.53 -1.57
N ALA A 83 4.63 5.88 -0.66
CA ALA A 83 5.85 6.42 -0.06
C ALA A 83 6.98 6.67 -1.09
N THR A 84 7.19 5.73 -2.02
CA THR A 84 8.21 5.87 -3.09
C THR A 84 7.89 7.03 -4.02
N ILE A 85 6.61 7.17 -4.42
CA ILE A 85 6.16 8.29 -5.25
C ILE A 85 6.38 9.62 -4.52
N ALA A 86 6.03 9.69 -3.23
CA ALA A 86 6.26 10.89 -2.43
C ALA A 86 7.74 11.25 -2.33
N LEU A 87 8.60 10.27 -2.08
CA LEU A 87 10.06 10.48 -2.03
C LEU A 87 10.60 11.03 -3.36
N ASN A 88 10.19 10.48 -4.49
CA ASN A 88 10.62 10.94 -5.82
C ASN A 88 10.18 12.39 -6.10
N TYR A 89 8.97 12.78 -5.67
CA TYR A 89 8.54 14.17 -5.79
C TYR A 89 9.34 15.10 -4.90
N ALA A 90 9.60 14.70 -3.65
CA ALA A 90 10.42 15.48 -2.74
C ALA A 90 11.83 15.69 -3.31
N ASP A 91 12.46 14.63 -3.79
CA ASP A 91 13.79 14.69 -4.42
C ASP A 91 13.82 15.66 -5.61
N ALA A 92 12.86 15.53 -6.54
CA ALA A 92 12.76 16.40 -7.70
C ALA A 92 12.55 17.89 -7.32
N ILE A 93 11.78 18.15 -6.27
CA ILE A 93 11.54 19.51 -5.78
C ILE A 93 12.79 20.09 -5.12
N VAL A 94 13.41 19.35 -4.20
CA VAL A 94 14.59 19.82 -3.46
C VAL A 94 15.77 20.01 -4.41
N SER A 95 15.96 19.10 -5.37
CA SER A 95 16.97 19.23 -6.43
C SER A 95 16.75 20.48 -7.28
N ARG A 96 15.50 20.77 -7.67
CA ARG A 96 15.15 22.00 -8.42
C ARG A 96 15.35 23.25 -7.57
N HIS A 97 14.98 23.22 -6.29
CA HIS A 97 15.16 24.34 -5.37
C HIS A 97 16.65 24.66 -5.17
N GLY A 98 17.46 23.63 -4.94
CA GLY A 98 18.92 23.75 -4.87
C GLY A 98 19.51 24.36 -6.14
N ALA A 99 19.11 23.86 -7.33
CA ALA A 99 19.59 24.36 -8.62
C ALA A 99 19.17 25.82 -8.90
N GLY A 100 17.92 26.19 -8.58
CA GLY A 100 17.40 27.55 -8.77
C GLY A 100 18.15 28.59 -7.93
N ALA A 101 18.50 28.22 -6.71
CA ALA A 101 19.22 29.13 -5.83
C ALA A 101 20.70 29.32 -6.26
N VAL A 102 21.32 28.38 -7.01
CA VAL A 102 22.61 28.60 -7.70
C VAL A 102 22.49 29.67 -8.80
N LEU A 103 21.39 29.64 -9.56
CA LEU A 103 21.13 30.56 -10.67
C LEU A 103 20.87 31.99 -10.21
N GLU A 104 20.34 32.17 -9.00
CA GLU A 104 20.15 33.49 -8.35
C GLU A 104 21.43 34.08 -7.76
N GLY A 105 22.60 33.47 -8.00
CA GLY A 105 23.89 33.94 -7.51
C GLY A 105 24.14 33.65 -6.03
N ARG A 106 23.26 32.91 -5.35
CA ARG A 106 23.57 32.31 -4.04
C ARG A 106 24.56 31.18 -4.28
N ARG A 107 25.68 31.18 -3.57
CA ARG A 107 26.74 30.15 -3.71
C ARG A 107 26.33 28.83 -3.08
N LEU A 108 25.26 28.23 -3.58
CA LEU A 108 24.92 26.85 -3.30
C LEU A 108 25.70 25.99 -4.28
N ARG A 109 26.49 25.05 -3.78
CA ARG A 109 27.12 24.03 -4.62
C ARG A 109 26.09 22.91 -4.84
N PRO A 110 25.66 22.61 -6.06
CA PRO A 110 24.94 21.37 -6.31
C PRO A 110 25.93 20.19 -6.42
N PRO A 111 25.48 18.95 -6.18
CA PRO A 111 24.09 18.53 -6.06
C PRO A 111 23.63 18.34 -4.62
N VAL A 112 22.33 18.53 -4.39
CA VAL A 112 21.63 17.97 -3.24
C VAL A 112 21.87 16.45 -3.27
N ASP A 113 22.48 15.90 -2.23
CA ASP A 113 22.70 14.47 -2.12
C ASP A 113 21.55 13.86 -1.31
N LEU A 114 20.71 13.07 -1.98
CA LEU A 114 19.61 12.38 -1.34
C LEU A 114 20.15 11.08 -0.73
N GLU A 115 20.05 10.95 0.60
CA GLU A 115 20.31 9.69 1.30
C GLU A 115 18.99 9.03 1.74
N PRO A 116 18.28 8.32 0.84
CA PRO A 116 17.05 7.63 1.22
C PRO A 116 17.39 6.44 2.12
N ARG A 117 16.73 6.36 3.28
CA ARG A 117 16.90 5.25 4.23
C ARG A 117 15.56 4.59 4.52
N THR A 118 15.33 3.43 3.94
CA THR A 118 14.12 2.62 4.18
C THR A 118 14.33 1.73 5.40
N TRP A 119 13.50 1.86 6.43
CA TRP A 119 13.66 1.08 7.67
C TRP A 119 13.25 -0.39 7.54
N TYR A 120 12.18 -0.68 6.78
CA TYR A 120 11.66 -2.04 6.65
C TYR A 120 12.34 -2.87 5.55
N ASN A 121 12.86 -2.22 4.50
CA ASN A 121 13.56 -2.87 3.40
C ASN A 121 14.79 -2.06 2.96
N PRO A 122 15.86 -1.99 3.79
CA PRO A 122 17.03 -1.16 3.50
C PRO A 122 17.74 -1.54 2.19
N ALA A 123 17.71 -2.83 1.84
CA ALA A 123 18.29 -3.36 0.60
C ALA A 123 17.38 -3.19 -0.62
N LEU A 124 16.18 -2.61 -0.45
CA LEU A 124 15.16 -2.41 -1.50
C LEU A 124 14.91 -3.68 -2.33
N GLU A 125 14.95 -4.85 -1.68
CA GLU A 125 14.79 -6.12 -2.37
C GLU A 125 13.34 -6.25 -2.85
N SER A 126 13.17 -6.42 -4.17
CA SER A 126 11.85 -6.46 -4.79
C SER A 126 10.96 -7.58 -4.26
N ARG A 127 11.56 -8.68 -3.76
CA ARG A 127 10.82 -9.79 -3.12
C ARG A 127 9.96 -9.32 -1.95
N HIS A 128 10.48 -8.43 -1.10
CA HIS A 128 9.75 -7.97 0.09
C HIS A 128 8.59 -7.03 -0.25
N MET A 129 8.58 -6.45 -1.46
CA MET A 129 7.51 -5.59 -1.95
C MET A 129 6.49 -6.36 -2.80
N ILE A 130 6.95 -7.22 -3.70
CA ILE A 130 6.12 -7.87 -4.71
C ILE A 130 5.44 -9.13 -4.17
N VAL A 131 6.12 -9.94 -3.35
CA VAL A 131 5.59 -11.23 -2.90
C VAL A 131 4.28 -11.09 -2.12
N PRO A 132 4.13 -10.17 -1.14
CA PRO A 132 2.86 -10.00 -0.43
C PRO A 132 1.71 -9.59 -1.36
N GLY A 133 1.97 -8.70 -2.31
CA GLY A 133 0.99 -8.27 -3.31
C GLY A 133 0.55 -9.42 -4.23
N LEU A 134 1.50 -10.24 -4.68
CA LEU A 134 1.20 -11.44 -5.47
C LEU A 134 0.37 -12.45 -4.68
N ILE A 135 0.65 -12.65 -3.39
CA ILE A 135 -0.17 -13.52 -2.54
C ILE A 135 -1.63 -13.01 -2.53
N ALA A 136 -1.86 -11.70 -2.30
CA ALA A 136 -3.20 -11.11 -2.37
C ALA A 136 -3.92 -11.33 -3.70
N VAL A 137 -3.21 -11.13 -4.82
CA VAL A 137 -3.76 -11.33 -6.16
C VAL A 137 -4.09 -12.80 -6.43
N ILE A 138 -3.18 -13.72 -6.11
CA ILE A 138 -3.38 -15.17 -6.28
C ILE A 138 -4.60 -15.63 -5.46
N MET A 139 -4.68 -15.23 -4.20
CA MET A 139 -5.81 -15.55 -3.32
C MET A 139 -7.13 -15.04 -3.89
N SER A 140 -7.15 -13.79 -4.40
CA SER A 140 -8.34 -13.19 -5.01
C SER A 140 -8.82 -13.98 -6.22
N ILE A 141 -7.91 -14.29 -7.14
CA ILE A 141 -8.21 -15.02 -8.38
C ILE A 141 -8.74 -16.42 -8.06
N ILE A 142 -8.06 -17.16 -7.18
CA ILE A 142 -8.46 -18.53 -6.83
C ILE A 142 -9.83 -18.50 -6.13
N ALA A 143 -10.05 -17.62 -5.16
CA ALA A 143 -11.31 -17.51 -4.45
C ALA A 143 -12.47 -17.18 -5.39
N ALA A 144 -12.32 -16.16 -6.24
CA ALA A 144 -13.35 -15.74 -7.18
C ALA A 144 -13.61 -16.80 -8.25
N MET A 145 -12.57 -17.44 -8.78
CA MET A 145 -12.71 -18.48 -9.82
C MET A 145 -13.39 -19.74 -9.29
N LEU A 146 -13.01 -20.21 -8.10
CA LEU A 146 -13.63 -21.38 -7.47
C LEU A 146 -15.11 -21.15 -7.21
N THR A 147 -15.49 -19.96 -6.72
CA THR A 147 -16.88 -19.63 -6.42
C THR A 147 -17.70 -19.25 -7.64
N ALA A 148 -17.11 -18.62 -8.65
CA ALA A 148 -17.74 -18.34 -9.93
C ALA A 148 -18.28 -19.60 -10.62
N LEU A 149 -17.65 -20.75 -10.35
CA LEU A 149 -18.07 -22.04 -10.90
C LEU A 149 -19.26 -22.65 -10.13
N THR A 150 -19.48 -22.28 -8.87
CA THR A 150 -20.34 -23.04 -7.94
C THR A 150 -21.82 -23.02 -8.27
N ILE A 151 -22.36 -21.90 -8.75
CA ILE A 151 -23.77 -21.78 -9.15
C ILE A 151 -23.87 -21.92 -10.67
N ALA A 152 -22.90 -21.39 -11.43
CA ALA A 152 -22.89 -21.48 -12.89
C ALA A 152 -22.86 -22.94 -13.37
N ARG A 153 -22.12 -23.81 -12.67
CA ARG A 153 -22.09 -25.25 -12.95
C ARG A 153 -23.42 -25.94 -12.69
N GLU A 154 -24.18 -25.50 -11.68
CA GLU A 154 -25.50 -26.08 -11.40
C GLU A 154 -26.53 -25.66 -12.46
N TRP A 155 -26.42 -24.42 -12.95
CA TRP A 155 -27.22 -23.94 -14.06
C TRP A 155 -26.93 -24.72 -15.34
N GLU A 156 -25.66 -24.88 -15.71
CA GLU A 156 -25.29 -25.61 -16.94
C GLU A 156 -25.64 -27.10 -16.88
N ARG A 157 -25.59 -27.71 -15.69
CA ARG A 157 -25.96 -29.12 -15.50
C ARG A 157 -27.46 -29.35 -15.33
N GLY A 158 -28.27 -28.29 -15.25
CA GLY A 158 -29.71 -28.38 -14.99
C GLY A 158 -30.05 -28.84 -13.57
N THR A 159 -29.07 -28.98 -12.68
CA THR A 159 -29.27 -29.39 -11.27
C THR A 159 -29.82 -28.27 -10.41
N MET A 160 -29.86 -27.03 -10.92
CA MET A 160 -30.47 -25.89 -10.23
C MET A 160 -31.96 -26.10 -9.93
N GLU A 161 -32.70 -26.76 -10.83
CA GLU A 161 -34.12 -27.08 -10.64
C GLU A 161 -34.31 -28.14 -9.55
N GLN A 162 -33.41 -29.12 -9.48
CA GLN A 162 -33.41 -30.14 -8.44
C GLN A 162 -33.11 -29.52 -7.07
N LEU A 163 -32.14 -28.61 -6.99
CA LEU A 163 -31.84 -27.83 -5.79
C LEU A 163 -33.05 -27.00 -5.34
N ALA A 164 -33.75 -26.35 -6.28
CA ALA A 164 -34.95 -25.57 -5.98
C ALA A 164 -36.14 -26.40 -5.48
N ALA A 165 -36.17 -27.70 -5.80
CA ALA A 165 -37.19 -28.65 -5.34
C ALA A 165 -36.88 -29.28 -3.97
N THR A 166 -35.66 -29.09 -3.43
CA THR A 166 -35.32 -29.55 -2.08
C THR A 166 -35.89 -28.62 -1.00
N PRO A 167 -36.18 -29.11 0.21
CA PRO A 167 -36.72 -28.29 1.30
C PRO A 167 -35.68 -27.34 1.94
N VAL A 168 -34.56 -27.07 1.27
CA VAL A 168 -33.41 -26.31 1.80
C VAL A 168 -33.53 -24.84 1.39
N GLY A 169 -33.24 -23.92 2.31
CA GLY A 169 -33.30 -22.49 2.04
C GLY A 169 -32.21 -22.01 1.07
N ARG A 170 -32.47 -20.95 0.30
CA ARG A 170 -31.48 -20.35 -0.62
C ARG A 170 -30.19 -19.93 0.09
N VAL A 171 -30.32 -19.37 1.30
CA VAL A 171 -29.17 -18.94 2.13
C VAL A 171 -28.40 -20.13 2.66
N GLU A 172 -29.08 -21.22 3.03
CA GLU A 172 -28.43 -22.45 3.51
C GLU A 172 -27.61 -23.13 2.42
N VAL A 173 -28.12 -23.17 1.18
CA VAL A 173 -27.37 -23.69 0.02
C VAL A 173 -26.11 -22.86 -0.24
N VAL A 174 -26.22 -21.52 -0.16
CA VAL A 174 -25.10 -20.60 -0.38
C VAL A 174 -24.06 -20.75 0.74
N LEU A 175 -24.47 -20.72 2.01
CA LEU A 175 -23.56 -20.87 3.14
C LEU A 175 -22.91 -22.25 3.19
N GLY A 176 -23.67 -23.32 2.91
CA GLY A 176 -23.18 -24.69 2.86
C GLY A 176 -22.15 -24.91 1.75
N LYS A 177 -22.22 -24.13 0.66
CA LYS A 177 -21.17 -24.11 -0.37
C LYS A 177 -20.00 -23.21 0.03
N LEU A 178 -20.27 -22.02 0.56
CA LEU A 178 -19.23 -21.05 0.94
C LEU A 178 -18.25 -21.59 1.99
N LEU A 179 -18.73 -22.30 3.01
CA LEU A 179 -17.89 -22.81 4.09
C LEU A 179 -16.74 -23.71 3.58
N PRO A 180 -16.99 -24.75 2.76
CA PRO A 180 -15.93 -25.52 2.11
C PRO A 180 -14.95 -24.68 1.31
N TYR A 181 -15.42 -23.70 0.52
CA TYR A 181 -14.54 -22.85 -0.28
C TYR A 181 -13.72 -21.89 0.58
N LEU A 182 -14.26 -21.42 1.69
CA LEU A 182 -13.52 -20.63 2.67
C LEU A 182 -12.39 -21.45 3.29
N LEU A 183 -12.63 -22.71 3.65
CA LEU A 183 -11.59 -23.61 4.15
C LEU A 183 -10.50 -23.89 3.11
N ILE A 184 -10.89 -24.12 1.85
CA ILE A 184 -9.94 -24.29 0.73
C ILE A 184 -9.13 -23.00 0.54
N GLY A 185 -9.77 -21.83 0.59
CA GLY A 185 -9.09 -20.54 0.48
C GLY A 185 -8.11 -20.31 1.62
N LEU A 186 -8.47 -20.62 2.87
CA LEU A 186 -7.56 -20.51 4.02
C LEU A 186 -6.36 -21.44 3.90
N PHE A 187 -6.58 -22.66 3.41
CA PHE A 187 -5.50 -23.59 3.11
C PHE A 187 -4.59 -23.06 1.99
N ASP A 188 -5.17 -22.54 0.91
CA ASP A 188 -4.43 -21.92 -0.19
C ASP A 188 -3.54 -20.78 0.31
N VAL A 189 -4.06 -19.88 1.16
CA VAL A 189 -3.28 -18.80 1.79
C VAL A 189 -2.11 -19.34 2.59
N ALA A 190 -2.35 -20.37 3.41
CA ALA A 190 -1.28 -20.99 4.20
C ALA A 190 -0.17 -21.52 3.30
N VAL A 191 -0.52 -22.14 2.16
CA VAL A 191 0.43 -22.63 1.16
C VAL A 191 1.17 -21.49 0.46
N THR A 192 0.46 -20.43 0.02
CA THR A 192 1.10 -19.31 -0.69
C THR A 192 2.03 -18.52 0.22
N VAL A 193 1.64 -18.31 1.48
CA VAL A 193 2.47 -17.65 2.49
C VAL A 193 3.69 -18.50 2.84
N ALA A 194 3.52 -19.81 3.03
CA ALA A 194 4.63 -20.73 3.26
C ALA A 194 5.61 -20.73 2.07
N ALA A 195 5.11 -20.74 0.84
CA ALA A 195 5.93 -20.62 -0.36
C ALA A 195 6.68 -19.27 -0.40
N GLY A 196 6.01 -18.16 -0.05
CA GLY A 196 6.62 -16.83 0.06
C GLY A 196 7.79 -16.77 1.05
N MET A 197 7.67 -17.47 2.18
CA MET A 197 8.74 -17.59 3.17
C MET A 197 9.86 -18.53 2.73
N LEU A 198 9.51 -19.74 2.29
CA LEU A 198 10.49 -20.82 2.05
C LEU A 198 11.26 -20.63 0.74
N ILE A 199 10.60 -20.16 -0.31
CA ILE A 199 11.20 -20.01 -1.65
C ILE A 199 11.88 -18.66 -1.79
N PHE A 200 11.21 -17.59 -1.35
CA PHE A 200 11.69 -16.22 -1.55
C PHE A 200 12.42 -15.64 -0.34
N GLY A 201 12.35 -16.30 0.83
CA GLY A 201 12.96 -15.82 2.06
C GLY A 201 12.25 -14.59 2.63
N THR A 202 10.98 -14.35 2.28
CA THR A 202 10.25 -13.16 2.71
C THR A 202 9.94 -13.27 4.21
N PRO A 203 10.45 -12.36 5.06
CA PRO A 203 10.22 -12.44 6.49
C PRO A 203 8.76 -12.10 6.81
N MET A 204 8.12 -12.94 7.63
CA MET A 204 6.80 -12.63 8.19
C MET A 204 6.96 -11.94 9.53
N ASN A 205 6.97 -10.61 9.49
CA ASN A 205 6.99 -9.78 10.69
C ASN A 205 5.55 -9.51 11.12
N GLY A 206 5.15 -10.02 12.29
CA GLY A 206 3.83 -9.78 12.87
C GLY A 206 3.16 -11.05 13.40
N SER A 207 1.84 -10.98 13.57
CA SER A 207 1.05 -12.05 14.18
C SER A 207 0.30 -12.85 13.11
N VAL A 208 0.52 -14.16 13.10
CA VAL A 208 -0.21 -15.12 12.24
C VAL A 208 -1.73 -15.04 12.46
N VAL A 209 -2.16 -14.72 13.69
CA VAL A 209 -3.58 -14.57 14.01
C VAL A 209 -4.20 -13.37 13.29
N HIS A 210 -3.49 -12.23 13.26
CA HIS A 210 -3.97 -11.05 12.53
C HIS A 210 -4.08 -11.33 11.03
N LEU A 211 -3.07 -12.02 10.47
CA LEU A 211 -3.13 -12.48 9.08
C LEU A 211 -4.36 -13.36 8.86
N ALA A 212 -4.59 -14.38 9.69
CA ALA A 212 -5.72 -15.28 9.55
C ALA A 212 -7.08 -14.57 9.61
N ILE A 213 -7.25 -13.59 10.50
CA ILE A 213 -8.48 -12.80 10.62
C ILE A 213 -8.69 -11.95 9.36
N LEU A 214 -7.67 -11.18 8.94
CA LEU A 214 -7.77 -10.32 7.76
C LEU A 214 -7.98 -11.12 6.48
N THR A 215 -7.30 -12.26 6.34
CA THR A 215 -7.48 -13.19 5.23
C THR A 215 -8.88 -13.75 5.21
N THR A 216 -9.45 -14.16 6.35
CA THR A 216 -10.81 -14.69 6.41
C THR A 216 -11.83 -13.63 5.96
N LEU A 217 -11.67 -12.40 6.42
CA LEU A 217 -12.50 -11.27 6.00
C LEU A 217 -12.38 -11.01 4.49
N PHE A 218 -11.15 -10.97 3.98
CA PHE A 218 -10.87 -10.78 2.57
C PHE A 218 -11.48 -11.89 1.69
N LEU A 219 -11.24 -13.16 2.06
CA LEU A 219 -11.79 -14.31 1.35
C LEU A 219 -13.32 -14.29 1.34
N THR A 220 -13.95 -13.93 2.45
CA THR A 220 -15.42 -13.83 2.50
C THR A 220 -15.96 -12.85 1.46
N GLY A 221 -15.29 -11.70 1.28
CA GLY A 221 -15.62 -10.73 0.24
C GLY A 221 -15.37 -11.26 -1.17
N ALA A 222 -14.19 -11.84 -1.43
CA ALA A 222 -13.81 -12.38 -2.74
C ALA A 222 -14.72 -13.55 -3.18
N LEU A 223 -15.05 -14.44 -2.26
CA LEU A 223 -15.99 -15.55 -2.47
C LEU A 223 -17.41 -15.02 -2.75
N GLY A 224 -17.83 -13.98 -2.03
CA GLY A 224 -19.11 -13.31 -2.26
C GLY A 224 -19.21 -12.70 -3.67
N LEU A 225 -18.14 -12.05 -4.13
CA LEU A 225 -18.03 -11.52 -5.49
C LEU A 225 -18.14 -12.64 -6.53
N GLY A 226 -17.41 -13.74 -6.35
CA GLY A 226 -17.49 -14.87 -7.28
C GLY A 226 -18.88 -15.51 -7.32
N ILE A 227 -19.57 -15.63 -6.19
CA ILE A 227 -20.98 -16.07 -6.15
C ILE A 227 -21.91 -15.09 -6.88
N PHE A 228 -21.72 -13.79 -6.68
CA PHE A 228 -22.51 -12.77 -7.37
C PHE A 228 -22.36 -12.89 -8.90
N ILE A 229 -21.13 -13.00 -9.40
CA ILE A 229 -20.83 -13.22 -10.81
C ILE A 229 -21.45 -14.54 -11.29
N SER A 230 -21.29 -15.61 -10.51
CA SER A 230 -21.85 -16.94 -10.78
C SER A 230 -23.37 -16.95 -10.90
N ALA A 231 -24.07 -16.11 -10.14
CA ALA A 231 -25.53 -16.02 -10.15
C ALA A 231 -26.04 -15.18 -11.33
N ALA A 232 -25.29 -14.14 -11.71
CA ALA A 232 -25.61 -13.30 -12.87
C ALA A 232 -25.36 -14.03 -14.20
N VAL A 233 -24.34 -14.89 -14.25
CA VAL A 233 -23.87 -15.52 -15.48
C VAL A 233 -24.10 -17.03 -15.44
N LYS A 234 -25.04 -17.50 -16.27
CA LYS A 234 -25.46 -18.91 -16.34
C LYS A 234 -24.51 -19.81 -17.15
N SER A 235 -23.27 -19.38 -17.38
CA SER A 235 -22.24 -20.17 -18.05
C SER A 235 -20.94 -20.19 -17.25
N GLN A 236 -20.37 -21.38 -17.04
CA GLN A 236 -19.12 -21.61 -16.31
C GLN A 236 -17.96 -20.86 -16.97
N VAL A 237 -17.82 -20.97 -18.29
CA VAL A 237 -16.71 -20.32 -19.02
C VAL A 237 -16.80 -18.81 -18.88
N LEU A 238 -17.99 -18.23 -19.12
CA LEU A 238 -18.17 -16.79 -19.04
C LEU A 238 -18.02 -16.27 -17.61
N ALA A 239 -18.54 -17.00 -16.61
CA ALA A 239 -18.41 -16.64 -15.20
C ALA A 239 -16.94 -16.62 -14.75
N THR A 240 -16.15 -17.62 -15.13
CA THR A 240 -14.70 -17.65 -14.79
C THR A 240 -13.91 -16.53 -15.48
N GLN A 241 -14.22 -16.20 -16.74
CA GLN A 241 -13.59 -15.08 -17.45
C GLN A 241 -13.91 -13.73 -16.79
N ILE A 242 -15.17 -13.49 -16.45
CA ILE A 242 -15.58 -12.26 -15.76
C ILE A 242 -14.96 -12.20 -14.36
N ALA A 243 -14.93 -13.31 -13.63
CA ALA A 243 -14.30 -13.37 -12.32
C ALA A 243 -12.81 -13.00 -12.39
N MET A 244 -12.06 -13.57 -13.34
CA MET A 244 -10.66 -13.20 -13.55
C MET A 244 -10.52 -11.70 -13.80
N VAL A 245 -11.23 -11.16 -14.81
CA VAL A 245 -11.15 -9.74 -15.16
C VAL A 245 -11.51 -8.84 -13.98
N ALA A 246 -12.58 -9.18 -13.24
CA ALA A 246 -13.03 -8.42 -12.08
C ALA A 246 -12.01 -8.45 -10.93
N THR A 247 -11.29 -9.56 -10.72
CA THR A 247 -10.24 -9.65 -9.69
C THR A 247 -8.90 -9.05 -10.10
N TYR A 248 -8.66 -8.87 -11.41
CA TYR A 248 -7.45 -8.22 -11.93
C TYR A 248 -7.59 -6.70 -12.02
N LEU A 249 -8.82 -6.19 -12.13
CA LEU A 249 -9.09 -4.75 -12.06
C LEU A 249 -8.88 -4.28 -10.60
N PRO A 250 -8.04 -3.25 -10.38
CA PRO A 250 -7.83 -2.69 -9.05
C PRO A 250 -9.09 -2.01 -8.49
#